data_AF-A0A7C0TZ46-F1
#
_entry.id   AF-A0A7C0TZ46-F1
#
_cell.length_a   1.000
_cell.length_b   1.000
_cell.length_c   1.000
_cell.angle_alpha   90.00
_cell.angle_beta   90.00
_cell.angle_gamma   90.00
#
_symmetry.space_group_name_H-M   'P 1'
#
loop_
_entity.id
_entity.type
_entity.pdbx_description
1 polymer ?
#
loop_
_entity_poly.entity_id
_entity_poly.type
_entity_poly.pdbx_seq_one_letter_code
_entity_poly.pdbx_strand_id
1 'polypeptide(L)' 'MRRKVVKFVFLAFTFLVLTAFASVSEAKTIYVPDDYARIQWAVDSASIGDTIIVRDGTYYENVV' A
#
# COMPACT_ATOMS: atom_id res chain seq x y z
N MET A 1 19.47 -16.95 36.48
CA MET A 1 19.37 -15.64 35.79
C MET A 1 19.63 -15.74 34.27
N ARG A 2 20.79 -16.28 33.82
CA ARG A 2 21.18 -16.38 32.39
C ARG A 2 20.15 -17.06 31.44
N ARG A 3 19.50 -18.17 31.85
CA ARG A 3 18.49 -18.87 31.03
C ARG A 3 17.20 -18.05 30.77
N LYS A 4 16.84 -17.13 31.69
CA LYS A 4 15.67 -16.25 31.52
C LYS A 4 15.98 -15.13 30.53
N VAL A 5 17.21 -14.58 30.58
CA VAL A 5 17.69 -13.54 29.66
C VAL A 5 17.77 -14.06 28.22
N VAL A 6 18.31 -15.25 27.99
CA VAL A 6 18.40 -15.82 26.62
C VAL A 6 17.01 -16.05 26.00
N LYS A 7 16.05 -16.55 26.79
CA LYS A 7 14.65 -16.70 26.33
C LYS A 7 14.01 -15.36 26.01
N PHE A 8 14.27 -14.34 26.84
CA PHE A 8 13.75 -12.99 26.61
C PHE A 8 14.35 -12.36 25.34
N VAL A 9 15.66 -12.50 25.13
CA VAL A 9 16.33 -12.02 23.92
C VAL A 9 15.79 -12.72 22.67
N PHE A 10 15.56 -14.04 22.74
CA PHE A 10 14.96 -14.78 21.63
C PHE A 10 13.51 -14.32 21.34
N LEU A 11 12.70 -14.08 22.38
CA LEU A 11 11.35 -13.55 22.22
C LEU A 11 11.35 -12.14 21.62
N ALA A 12 12.27 -11.28 22.05
CA ALA A 12 12.44 -9.93 21.51
C ALA A 12 12.91 -9.95 20.05
N PHE A 13 13.84 -10.85 19.71
CA PHE A 13 14.33 -10.99 18.34
C PHE A 13 13.25 -11.53 17.39
N THR A 14 12.47 -12.53 17.82
CA THR A 14 11.35 -13.07 17.03
C THR A 14 10.25 -12.02 16.84
N PHE A 15 9.94 -11.22 17.87
CA PHE A 15 9.00 -10.10 17.73
C PHE A 15 9.50 -9.03 16.76
N LEU A 16 10.78 -8.63 16.86
CA LEU A 16 11.41 -7.68 15.94
C LEU A 16 11.33 -8.15 14.48
N VAL A 17 11.68 -9.42 14.25
CA VAL A 17 11.56 -10.06 12.93
C VAL A 17 10.11 -10.03 12.45
N LEU A 18 9.15 -10.38 13.30
CA LEU A 18 7.72 -10.37 12.95
C LEU A 18 7.23 -8.97 12.52
N THR A 19 7.64 -7.91 13.25
CA THR A 19 7.25 -6.54 12.93
C THR A 19 7.92 -5.99 11.68
N ALA A 20 9.13 -6.44 11.35
CA ALA A 20 9.86 -5.97 10.17
C ALA A 20 9.24 -6.47 8.84
N PHE A 21 8.45 -7.54 8.88
CA PHE A 21 7.75 -8.10 7.71
C PHE A 21 6.27 -7.76 7.66
N ALA A 22 5.76 -6.95 8.59
CA ALA A 22 4.37 -6.50 8.54
C ALA A 22 4.22 -5.41 7.46
N SER A 23 3.71 -5.77 6.28
CA SER A 23 3.23 -4.80 5.30
C SER A 23 1.81 -4.35 5.68
N VAL A 24 1.66 -3.07 6.00
CA VAL A 24 0.34 -2.44 6.08
C VAL A 24 -0.03 -2.01 4.67
N SER A 25 -1.08 -2.62 4.10
CA SER A 25 -1.71 -2.11 2.88
C SER A 25 -2.69 -1.02 3.27
N GLU A 26 -2.42 0.20 2.82
CA GLU A 26 -3.32 1.34 2.93
C GLU A 26 -3.91 1.64 1.56
N ALA A 27 -5.22 1.87 1.52
CA ALA A 27 -5.90 2.29 0.30
C ALA A 27 -5.39 3.66 -0.14
N LYS A 28 -4.91 3.76 -1.38
CA LYS A 28 -4.45 5.03 -1.98
C LYS A 28 -5.62 5.79 -2.60
N THR A 29 -5.60 7.11 -2.51
CA THR A 29 -6.37 7.98 -3.41
C THR A 29 -5.52 8.35 -4.61
N ILE A 30 -6.00 8.05 -5.81
CA ILE A 30 -5.33 8.30 -7.09
C ILE A 30 -6.09 9.40 -7.83
N TYR A 31 -5.41 10.47 -8.21
CA TYR A 31 -6.00 11.60 -8.91
C TYR A 31 -5.66 11.58 -10.39
N VAL A 32 -6.67 11.72 -11.24
CA VAL A 32 -6.49 11.94 -12.68
C VAL A 32 -6.81 13.43 -12.97
N PRO A 33 -5.89 14.19 -13.60
CA PRO A 33 -4.67 13.75 -14.28
C PRO A 33 -3.37 13.78 -13.43
N ASP A 34 -3.45 14.15 -12.14
CA ASP A 34 -2.27 14.49 -11.33
C ASP A 34 -1.29 13.32 -11.11
N ASP A 35 -1.79 12.14 -10.73
CA ASP A 35 -1.00 10.91 -10.57
C ASP A 35 -0.80 10.20 -11.91
N TYR A 36 -1.86 10.16 -12.73
CA TYR A 36 -1.86 9.52 -14.04
C TYR A 36 -2.60 10.38 -15.04
N ALA A 37 -1.99 10.64 -16.20
CA ALA A 37 -2.57 11.48 -17.25
C ALA A 37 -3.81 10.89 -17.93
N ARG A 38 -4.09 9.60 -17.73
CA ARG A 38 -5.15 8.84 -18.40
C ARG A 38 -5.97 8.03 -17.40
N ILE A 39 -7.27 7.91 -17.65
CA ILE A 39 -8.18 7.17 -16.77
C ILE A 39 -7.79 5.69 -16.72
N GLN A 40 -7.51 5.07 -17.87
CA GLN A 40 -7.14 3.65 -17.91
C GLN A 40 -5.86 3.37 -17.13
N TRP A 41 -4.87 4.27 -17.16
CA TRP A 41 -3.62 4.06 -16.43
C TRP A 41 -3.83 4.09 -14.91
N ALA A 42 -4.75 4.93 -14.43
CA ALA A 42 -5.15 4.90 -13.03
C ALA A 42 -5.85 3.59 -12.66
N VAL A 43 -6.73 3.07 -13.53
CA VAL A 43 -7.42 1.77 -13.34
C VAL A 43 -6.42 0.61 -13.30
N ASP A 44 -5.52 0.54 -14.28
CA ASP A 44 -4.52 -0.52 -14.39
C ASP A 44 -3.54 -0.53 -13.20
N SER A 45 -3.33 0.63 -12.58
CA SER A 45 -2.42 0.81 -11.44
C SER A 45 -3.10 0.68 -10.07
N ALA A 46 -4.43 0.77 -10.01
CA ALA A 46 -5.17 0.76 -8.76
C ALA A 46 -5.16 -0.64 -8.13
N SER A 47 -4.95 -0.68 -6.82
CA SER A 47 -5.12 -1.87 -6.00
C SER A 47 -6.52 -1.94 -5.39
N ILE A 48 -6.87 -3.11 -4.83
CA ILE A 48 -8.15 -3.28 -4.15
C ILE A 48 -8.26 -2.30 -2.99
N GLY A 49 -9.35 -1.53 -2.97
CA GLY A 49 -9.63 -0.54 -1.94
C GLY A 49 -9.18 0.87 -2.31
N ASP A 50 -8.36 1.04 -3.34
CA ASP A 50 -7.98 2.36 -3.83
C ASP A 50 -9.19 3.13 -4.36
N THR A 51 -9.13 4.45 -4.27
CA THR A 51 -10.15 5.36 -4.80
C THR A 51 -9.55 6.20 -5.91
N ILE A 52 -10.14 6.15 -7.11
CA ILE A 52 -9.74 7.01 -8.23
C ILE A 52 -10.66 8.23 -8.26
N ILE A 53 -10.09 9.43 -8.18
CA ILE A 53 -10.78 10.71 -8.32
C ILE A 53 -10.39 11.32 -9.65
N VAL A 54 -11.34 11.36 -10.59
CA VAL A 54 -11.18 12.03 -11.88
C VAL A 54 -11.61 13.48 -11.71
N ARG A 55 -10.68 14.43 -11.91
CA ARG A 55 -11.00 15.87 -11.88
C ARG A 55 -11.76 16.29 -13.14
N ASP A 56 -12.47 17.40 -13.02
CA ASP A 56 -13.22 18.01 -14.13
C ASP A 56 -12.35 18.19 -15.37
N GLY A 57 -12.83 17.68 -16.50
CA GLY A 57 -12.14 17.69 -17.78
C GLY A 57 -12.80 16.76 -18.79
N THR A 58 -12.40 16.86 -20.06
CA THR A 58 -12.87 15.96 -21.12
C THR A 58 -11.78 14.95 -21.44
N TYR A 59 -12.07 13.67 -21.21
CA TYR A 59 -11.17 12.55 -21.48
C TYR A 59 -11.73 11.72 -22.63
N TYR A 60 -11.06 11.74 -23.79
CA TYR A 60 -11.43 10.95 -24.95
C TYR A 60 -10.78 9.56 -24.88
N GLU A 61 -11.36 8.68 -24.07
CA GLU A 61 -10.82 7.34 -23.81
C GLU A 61 -11.92 6.27 -23.87
N ASN A 62 -11.53 5.04 -24.23
CA ASN A 62 -12.34 3.85 -24.00
C ASN A 62 -11.77 3.15 -22.77
N VAL A 63 -12.54 3.12 -21.68
CA VAL A 63 -12.13 2.48 -20.42
C VAL A 63 -12.60 1.03 -20.46
N VAL A 64 -11.70 0.09 -20.17
CA VAL A 64 -11.92 -1.37 -20.25
C VAL A 64 -11.46 -2.11 -19.00
#